data_AF-A0A943Y1D8-F1
#
_entry.id   AF-A0A943Y1D8-F1
#
_cell.length_a   1.000
_cell.length_b   1.000
_cell.length_c   1.000
_cell.angle_alpha   90.00
_cell.angle_beta   90.00
_cell.angle_gamma   90.00
#
_symmetry.space_group_name_H-M   'P 1'
#
loop_
_entity.id
_entity.type
_entity.pdbx_description
1 polymer ?
#
loop_
_entity_poly.entity_id
_entity_poly.type
_entity_poly.pdbx_seq_one_letter_code
_entity_poly.pdbx_strand_id
1 'polypeptide(L)'
;MKLEEFSQDNFEQASKRLIRSLTRGKTTSSHPKAILLGGQSGAGKTTIHRIKQREFQGNIIIIDGDSYRSFHPNYLGLQEKYGKDSVDYTKVFAGQMVEYLVDELSKKDFHLLIEGTLRTTEVPRKTAQLLATRGYQVSLALIATKPELSYLSTLIRYEELYAIDPSQA
;
A
#
# COMPACT_ATOMS: atom_id res chain seq x y z
N MET A 1 -18.73 -16.42 -13.61
CA MET A 1 -17.94 -15.28 -13.10
C MET A 1 -16.48 -15.67 -13.21
N LYS A 2 -15.64 -14.84 -13.81
CA LYS A 2 -14.21 -15.11 -13.88
C LYS A 2 -13.60 -15.00 -12.48
N LEU A 3 -12.44 -15.63 -12.25
CA LEU A 3 -11.88 -15.76 -10.91
C LEU A 3 -11.38 -14.42 -10.35
N GLU A 4 -10.94 -13.53 -11.23
CA GLU A 4 -10.49 -12.17 -10.98
C GLU A 4 -11.64 -11.15 -10.80
N GLU A 5 -12.87 -11.54 -11.08
CA GLU A 5 -14.03 -10.68 -10.87
C GLU A 5 -14.43 -10.71 -9.38
N PHE A 6 -14.80 -9.54 -8.86
CA PHE A 6 -15.33 -9.37 -7.51
C PHE A 6 -16.58 -8.49 -7.55
N SER A 7 -17.54 -8.75 -6.67
CA SER A 7 -18.73 -7.91 -6.57
C SER A 7 -18.47 -6.65 -5.74
N GLN A 8 -19.36 -5.67 -5.86
CA GLN A 8 -19.37 -4.50 -4.99
C GLN A 8 -19.49 -4.89 -3.51
N ASP A 9 -20.32 -5.88 -3.18
CA ASP A 9 -20.47 -6.39 -1.81
C ASP A 9 -19.17 -6.98 -1.26
N ASN A 10 -18.41 -7.72 -2.08
CA ASN A 10 -17.11 -8.24 -1.67
C ASN A 10 -16.12 -7.10 -1.37
N PHE A 11 -16.10 -6.08 -2.24
CA PHE A 11 -15.25 -4.92 -2.04
C PHE A 11 -15.60 -4.16 -0.76
N GLU A 12 -16.90 -3.93 -0.50
CA GLU A 12 -17.38 -3.25 0.70
C GLU A 12 -17.08 -4.02 1.99
N GLN A 13 -17.20 -5.35 1.97
CA GLN A 13 -16.84 -6.17 3.13
C GLN A 13 -15.34 -6.05 3.43
N ALA A 14 -14.49 -6.18 2.41
CA ALA A 14 -13.04 -6.03 2.56
C ALA A 14 -12.66 -4.62 3.04
N SER A 15 -13.28 -3.58 2.47
CA SER A 15 -12.97 -2.19 2.79
C SER A 15 -13.38 -1.82 4.22
N LYS A 16 -14.56 -2.27 4.70
CA LYS A 16 -15.00 -2.11 6.10
C LYS A 16 -14.01 -2.76 7.07
N ARG A 17 -13.52 -3.96 6.76
CA ARG A 17 -12.52 -4.66 7.57
C ARG A 17 -11.20 -3.90 7.61
N LEU A 18 -10.72 -3.40 6.47
CA LEU A 18 -9.48 -2.63 6.37
C LEU A 18 -9.57 -1.30 7.11
N ILE A 19 -10.64 -0.53 6.92
CA ILE A 19 -10.87 0.73 7.67
C ILE A 19 -10.83 0.46 9.18
N ARG A 20 -11.55 -0.56 9.66
CA ARG A 20 -11.56 -0.91 11.10
C ARG A 20 -10.17 -1.26 11.61
N SER A 21 -9.40 -2.01 10.84
CA SER A 21 -8.03 -2.41 11.21
C SER A 21 -7.08 -1.22 11.23
N LEU A 22 -7.08 -0.41 10.18
CA LEU A 22 -6.14 0.69 9.96
C LEU A 22 -6.37 1.85 10.95
N THR A 23 -7.62 2.12 11.31
CA THR A 23 -7.97 3.21 12.25
C THR A 23 -7.83 2.82 13.71
N ARG A 24 -7.60 1.54 14.02
CA ARG A 24 -7.48 1.07 15.41
C ARG A 24 -6.28 1.72 16.09
N GLY A 25 -6.54 2.43 17.19
CA GLY A 25 -5.51 3.14 17.96
C GLY A 25 -4.90 4.33 17.20
N LYS A 26 -5.61 4.89 16.22
CA LYS A 26 -5.26 6.12 15.51
C LYS A 26 -6.25 7.21 15.88
N THR A 27 -5.78 8.44 15.90
CA THR A 27 -6.59 9.63 16.13
C THR A 27 -6.45 10.58 14.94
N THR A 28 -7.49 11.36 14.72
CA THR A 28 -7.52 12.38 13.68
C THR A 28 -6.75 13.62 14.14
N SER A 29 -6.41 14.51 13.20
CA SER A 29 -5.63 15.73 13.47
C SER A 29 -6.24 16.92 12.76
N SER A 30 -6.25 18.08 13.41
CA SER A 30 -6.67 19.35 12.77
C SER A 30 -5.68 19.84 11.71
N HIS A 31 -4.47 19.30 11.69
CA HIS A 31 -3.43 19.61 10.71
C HIS A 31 -2.90 18.28 10.13
N PRO A 32 -3.71 17.57 9.34
CA PRO A 32 -3.36 16.25 8.87
C PRO A 32 -2.18 16.32 7.88
N LYS A 33 -1.38 15.25 7.88
CA LYS A 33 -0.13 15.15 7.11
C LYS A 33 -0.21 13.92 6.24
N ALA A 34 0.15 14.07 4.98
CA ALA A 34 0.29 12.97 4.05
C ALA A 34 1.74 12.87 3.56
N ILE A 35 2.26 11.65 3.55
CA ILE A 35 3.61 11.35 3.12
C ILE A 35 3.51 10.37 1.97
N LEU A 36 3.85 10.84 0.76
CA LEU A 36 4.02 9.96 -0.38
C LEU A 36 5.42 9.35 -0.31
N LEU A 37 5.52 8.03 -0.45
CA LEU A 37 6.78 7.33 -0.38
C LEU A 37 7.28 6.98 -1.80
N GLY A 38 8.57 7.19 -2.03
CA GLY A 38 9.25 6.81 -3.27
C GLY A 38 10.58 6.11 -3.05
N GLY A 39 10.97 5.31 -4.03
CA GLY A 39 12.21 4.54 -4.02
C GLY A 39 12.06 3.23 -4.78
N GLN A 40 13.19 2.64 -5.14
CA GLN A 40 13.24 1.31 -5.76
C GLN A 40 12.70 0.25 -4.79
N SER A 41 12.17 -0.85 -5.31
CA SER A 41 11.51 -1.89 -4.48
C SER A 41 12.44 -2.47 -3.41
N GLY A 42 13.71 -2.70 -3.74
CA GLY A 42 14.72 -3.21 -2.79
C GLY A 42 15.52 -2.13 -2.06
N ALA A 43 15.16 -0.84 -2.17
CA ALA A 43 15.92 0.25 -1.53
C ALA A 43 15.70 0.35 -0.01
N GLY A 44 14.85 -0.48 0.58
CA GLY A 44 14.63 -0.51 2.03
C GLY A 44 13.60 0.51 2.53
N LYS A 45 12.53 0.76 1.77
CA LYS A 45 11.41 1.68 2.09
C LYS A 45 10.80 1.47 3.48
N THR A 46 10.84 0.23 3.99
CA THR A 46 10.49 -0.11 5.38
C THR A 46 11.26 0.71 6.44
N THR A 47 12.44 1.23 6.11
CA THR A 47 13.18 2.17 6.97
C THR A 47 12.40 3.46 7.18
N ILE A 48 11.80 4.03 6.12
CA ILE A 48 10.94 5.22 6.21
C ILE A 48 9.70 4.89 7.04
N HIS A 49 9.09 3.70 6.87
CA HIS A 49 7.97 3.28 7.73
C HIS A 49 8.34 3.35 9.21
N ARG A 50 9.49 2.81 9.59
CA ARG A 50 9.97 2.82 10.99
C ARG A 50 10.24 4.24 11.49
N ILE A 51 10.86 5.09 10.67
CA ILE A 51 11.12 6.50 11.02
C ILE A 51 9.80 7.25 11.23
N LYS A 52 8.86 7.15 10.29
CA LYS A 52 7.59 7.87 10.36
C LYS A 52 6.65 7.32 11.43
N GLN A 53 6.64 6.02 11.67
CA GLN A 53 5.92 5.45 12.81
C GLN A 53 6.46 6.00 14.14
N ARG A 54 7.78 6.17 14.30
CA ARG A 54 8.34 6.79 15.52
C ARG A 54 8.04 8.28 15.61
N GLU A 55 8.21 9.02 14.51
CA GLU A 55 7.94 10.46 14.41
C GLU A 55 6.49 10.80 14.78
N PHE A 56 5.54 9.98 14.33
CA PHE A 56 4.12 10.16 14.63
C PHE A 56 3.66 9.40 15.89
N GLN A 57 4.58 8.80 16.65
CA GLN A 57 4.26 8.01 17.85
C GLN A 57 3.21 6.91 17.59
N GLY A 58 3.28 6.30 16.41
CA GLY A 58 2.33 5.31 15.91
C GLY A 58 1.03 5.89 15.39
N ASN A 59 0.81 7.21 15.41
CA ASN A 59 -0.39 7.87 14.91
C ASN A 59 -0.30 8.24 13.42
N ILE A 60 0.04 7.26 12.58
CA ILE A 60 0.02 7.39 11.12
C ILE A 60 -0.48 6.08 10.50
N ILE A 61 -1.33 6.18 9.48
CA ILE A 61 -1.85 5.03 8.75
C ILE A 61 -0.96 4.77 7.54
N ILE A 62 -0.41 3.57 7.46
CA ILE A 62 0.36 3.11 6.30
C ILE A 62 -0.62 2.47 5.31
N ILE A 63 -0.67 3.00 4.10
CA ILE A 63 -1.45 2.47 2.99
C ILE A 63 -0.50 1.77 2.02
N ASP A 64 -0.51 0.44 2.04
CA ASP A 64 0.32 -0.42 1.20
C ASP A 64 -0.55 -1.31 0.30
N GLY A 65 -0.52 -1.02 -1.01
CA GLY A 65 -1.35 -1.72 -1.99
C GLY A 65 -1.05 -3.20 -2.12
N ASP A 66 0.20 -3.63 -1.95
CA ASP A 66 0.54 -5.05 -2.09
C ASP A 66 -0.09 -5.88 -0.96
N SER A 67 -0.21 -5.32 0.25
CA SER A 67 -0.88 -5.95 1.39
C SER A 67 -2.38 -6.19 1.17
N TYR A 68 -3.02 -5.45 0.25
CA TYR A 68 -4.46 -5.56 0.00
C TYR A 68 -4.83 -6.66 -0.99
N ARG A 69 -3.85 -7.22 -1.73
CA ARG A 69 -4.10 -8.29 -2.70
C ARG A 69 -4.72 -9.52 -2.05
N SER A 70 -4.29 -9.87 -0.84
CA SER A 70 -4.81 -11.00 -0.07
C SER A 70 -6.24 -10.82 0.43
N PHE A 71 -6.82 -9.62 0.27
CA PHE A 71 -8.22 -9.33 0.60
C PHE A 71 -9.16 -9.51 -0.60
N HIS A 72 -8.63 -9.88 -1.78
CA HIS A 72 -9.46 -10.28 -2.91
C HIS A 72 -10.31 -11.50 -2.50
N PRO A 73 -11.63 -11.52 -2.79
CA PRO A 73 -12.52 -12.59 -2.33
C PRO A 73 -12.07 -13.99 -2.78
N ASN A 74 -11.52 -14.07 -3.99
CA ASN A 74 -11.01 -15.32 -4.58
C ASN A 74 -9.48 -15.47 -4.49
N TYR A 75 -8.80 -14.76 -3.57
CA TYR A 75 -7.34 -14.72 -3.51
C TYR A 75 -6.69 -16.12 -3.49
N LEU A 76 -7.19 -17.03 -2.65
CA LEU A 76 -6.65 -18.39 -2.55
C LEU A 76 -6.80 -19.17 -3.87
N GLY A 77 -7.95 -19.04 -4.55
CA GLY A 77 -8.13 -19.68 -5.86
C GLY A 77 -7.25 -19.08 -6.95
N LEU A 78 -7.02 -17.76 -6.92
CA LEU A 78 -6.08 -17.09 -7.83
C LEU A 78 -4.64 -17.57 -7.59
N GLN A 79 -4.25 -17.74 -6.33
CA GLN A 79 -2.94 -18.29 -5.97
C GLN A 79 -2.79 -19.75 -6.38
N GLU A 80 -3.79 -20.59 -6.13
CA GLU A 80 -3.74 -22.01 -6.53
C GLU A 80 -3.63 -22.17 -8.06
N LYS A 81 -4.34 -21.32 -8.82
CA LYS A 81 -4.37 -21.42 -10.28
C LYS A 81 -3.16 -20.78 -10.98
N TYR A 82 -2.67 -19.65 -10.46
CA TYR A 82 -1.66 -18.82 -11.15
C TYR A 82 -0.36 -18.65 -10.36
N GLY A 83 -0.30 -19.07 -9.09
CA GLY A 83 0.86 -18.90 -8.21
C GLY A 83 1.36 -17.46 -8.19
N LYS A 84 2.65 -17.27 -8.45
CA LYS A 84 3.30 -15.97 -8.57
C LYS A 84 2.64 -15.00 -9.56
N ASP A 85 2.00 -15.51 -10.61
CA ASP A 85 1.35 -14.68 -11.63
C ASP A 85 -0.04 -14.17 -11.18
N SER A 86 -0.55 -14.64 -10.02
CA SER A 86 -1.80 -14.15 -9.41
C SER A 86 -1.77 -12.63 -9.12
N VAL A 87 -0.58 -12.04 -9.03
CA VAL A 87 -0.36 -10.59 -8.90
C VAL A 87 -1.00 -9.82 -10.05
N ASP A 88 -1.03 -10.36 -11.26
CA ASP A 88 -1.64 -9.71 -12.42
C ASP A 88 -3.16 -9.67 -12.37
N TYR A 89 -3.77 -10.62 -11.65
CA TYR A 89 -5.21 -10.73 -11.50
C TYR A 89 -5.73 -9.95 -10.28
N THR A 90 -4.90 -9.76 -9.26
CA THR A 90 -5.27 -9.02 -8.03
C THR A 90 -5.01 -7.51 -8.10
N LYS A 91 -4.25 -7.04 -9.12
CA LYS A 91 -3.80 -5.63 -9.20
C LYS A 91 -4.94 -4.62 -9.27
N VAL A 92 -6.04 -4.96 -9.96
CA VAL A 92 -7.20 -4.07 -10.11
C VAL A 92 -7.88 -3.85 -8.76
N PHE A 93 -8.17 -4.93 -8.03
CA PHE A 93 -8.75 -4.87 -6.69
C PHE A 93 -7.86 -4.10 -5.72
N ALA A 94 -6.57 -4.41 -5.68
CA ALA A 94 -5.62 -3.74 -4.79
C ALA A 94 -5.51 -2.24 -5.08
N GLY A 95 -5.46 -1.85 -6.37
CA GLY A 95 -5.44 -0.45 -6.78
C GLY A 95 -6.70 0.30 -6.35
N GLN A 96 -7.89 -0.27 -6.61
CA GLN A 96 -9.16 0.31 -6.17
C GLN A 96 -9.25 0.43 -4.65
N MET A 97 -8.72 -0.55 -3.91
CA MET A 97 -8.68 -0.51 -2.45
C MET A 97 -7.77 0.61 -1.93
N VAL A 98 -6.60 0.83 -2.55
CA VAL A 98 -5.73 1.97 -2.22
C VAL A 98 -6.46 3.29 -2.45
N GLU A 99 -7.06 3.48 -3.62
CA GLU A 99 -7.79 4.71 -3.96
C GLU A 99 -8.92 4.98 -2.97
N TYR A 100 -9.73 3.95 -2.68
CA TYR A 100 -10.82 4.02 -1.72
C TYR A 100 -10.33 4.36 -0.30
N LEU A 101 -9.27 3.70 0.18
CA LEU A 101 -8.75 3.95 1.53
C LEU A 101 -8.11 5.34 1.65
N VAL A 102 -7.38 5.80 0.63
CA VAL A 102 -6.87 7.18 0.60
C VAL A 102 -8.04 8.15 0.65
N ASP A 103 -9.10 7.92 -0.12
CA ASP A 103 -10.27 8.78 -0.15
C ASP A 103 -10.99 8.83 1.21
N GLU A 104 -11.38 7.68 1.76
CA GLU A 104 -12.17 7.59 2.98
C GLU A 104 -11.42 8.02 4.24
N LEU A 105 -10.14 7.66 4.35
CA LEU A 105 -9.34 8.04 5.51
C LEU A 105 -8.96 9.51 5.46
N SER A 106 -8.76 10.08 4.26
CA SER A 106 -8.42 11.49 4.17
C SER A 106 -9.58 12.42 4.50
N LYS A 107 -10.83 12.04 4.18
CA LYS A 107 -12.05 12.75 4.63
C LYS A 107 -12.19 12.84 6.15
N LYS A 108 -11.48 11.98 6.89
CA LYS A 108 -11.52 11.89 8.35
C LYS A 108 -10.27 12.48 9.01
N ASP A 109 -9.40 13.15 8.25
CA ASP A 109 -8.24 13.86 8.80
C ASP A 109 -7.22 12.98 9.55
N PHE A 110 -7.04 11.73 9.10
CA PHE A 110 -5.95 10.87 9.60
C PHE A 110 -4.60 11.22 8.96
N HIS A 111 -3.50 11.06 9.69
CA HIS A 111 -2.18 11.08 9.08
C HIS A 111 -1.98 9.86 8.17
N LEU A 112 -1.50 10.07 6.95
CA LEU A 112 -1.33 9.03 5.94
C LEU A 112 0.13 8.92 5.49
N LEU A 113 0.61 7.69 5.37
CA LEU A 113 1.81 7.33 4.64
C LEU A 113 1.38 6.40 3.50
N ILE A 114 1.56 6.86 2.26
CA ILE A 114 1.09 6.16 1.06
C ILE A 114 2.31 5.56 0.37
N GLU A 115 2.37 4.23 0.36
CA GLU A 115 3.45 3.49 -0.29
C GLU A 115 3.40 3.65 -1.81
N GLY A 116 4.60 3.70 -2.41
CA GLY A 116 4.77 4.00 -3.80
C GLY A 116 6.18 3.73 -4.29
N THR A 117 6.33 3.69 -5.60
CA THR A 117 7.65 3.58 -6.26
C THR A 117 7.96 4.79 -7.13
N LEU A 118 6.99 5.68 -7.35
CA LEU A 118 7.09 6.83 -8.26
C LEU A 118 7.54 6.42 -9.68
N ARG A 119 7.15 5.22 -10.14
CA ARG A 119 7.39 4.75 -11.52
C ARG A 119 6.83 5.72 -12.57
N THR A 120 5.74 6.40 -12.22
CA THR A 120 5.10 7.44 -13.03
C THR A 120 4.89 8.68 -12.17
N THR A 121 4.70 9.83 -12.81
CA THR A 121 4.50 11.11 -12.09
C THR A 121 3.02 11.41 -11.86
N GLU A 122 2.16 10.84 -12.69
CA GLU A 122 0.74 11.17 -12.79
C GLU A 122 -0.03 10.74 -11.54
N VAL A 123 0.22 9.51 -11.08
CA VAL A 123 -0.44 8.94 -9.89
C VAL A 123 -0.11 9.74 -8.63
N PRO A 124 1.17 9.89 -8.21
CA PRO A 124 1.50 10.64 -7.00
C PRO A 124 1.10 12.12 -7.11
N ARG A 125 1.14 12.72 -8.30
CA ARG A 125 0.68 14.10 -8.51
C ARG A 125 -0.83 14.25 -8.27
N LYS A 126 -1.66 13.36 -8.82
CA LYS A 126 -3.11 13.35 -8.58
C LYS A 126 -3.42 13.14 -7.09
N THR A 127 -2.75 12.19 -6.44
CA THR A 127 -2.90 11.95 -5.01
C THR A 127 -2.50 13.16 -4.17
N ALA A 128 -1.38 13.82 -4.49
CA ALA A 128 -0.94 15.02 -3.80
C ALA A 128 -1.95 16.17 -3.96
N GLN A 129 -2.48 16.37 -5.17
CA GLN A 129 -3.50 17.40 -5.43
C GLN A 129 -4.78 17.13 -4.65
N LEU A 130 -5.29 15.89 -4.67
CA LEU A 130 -6.47 15.49 -3.90
C LEU A 130 -6.32 15.76 -2.40
N LEU A 131 -5.15 15.45 -1.84
CA LEU A 131 -4.90 15.63 -0.40
C LEU A 131 -4.71 17.12 -0.06
N ALA A 132 -4.03 17.88 -0.93
CA ALA A 132 -3.88 19.31 -0.75
C ALA A 132 -5.22 20.06 -0.76
N THR A 133 -6.17 19.68 -1.63
CA THR A 133 -7.52 20.27 -1.62
C THR A 133 -8.32 19.93 -0.37
N ARG A 134 -7.90 18.89 0.37
CA ARG A 134 -8.45 18.49 1.69
C ARG A 134 -7.69 19.12 2.87
N GLY A 135 -6.80 20.07 2.61
CA GLY A 135 -6.05 20.77 3.67
C GLY A 135 -4.88 19.98 4.25
N TYR A 136 -4.46 18.89 3.61
CA TYR A 136 -3.29 18.13 4.08
C TYR A 136 -2.00 18.86 3.78
N GLN A 137 -1.07 18.81 4.73
CA GLN A 137 0.33 19.05 4.43
C GLN A 137 0.91 17.80 3.73
N VAL A 138 1.06 17.88 2.41
CA VAL A 138 1.62 16.78 1.61
C VAL A 138 3.14 16.91 1.51
N SER A 139 3.84 15.81 1.75
CA SER A 139 5.29 15.70 1.63
C SER A 139 5.70 14.45 0.86
N LEU A 140 6.91 14.46 0.31
CA LEU A 140 7.49 13.32 -0.41
C LEU A 140 8.69 12.81 0.39
N ALA A 141 8.65 11.54 0.79
CA ALA A 141 9.77 10.86 1.44
C ALA A 141 10.41 9.87 0.46
N LEU A 142 11.68 10.08 0.15
CA LEU A 142 12.44 9.25 -0.78
C LEU A 142 13.51 8.44 -0.04
N ILE A 143 13.71 7.20 -0.47
CA ILE A 143 14.90 6.43 -0.13
C ILE A 143 15.74 6.18 -1.38
N ALA A 144 17.03 6.44 -1.26
CA ALA A 144 18.00 6.25 -2.33
C ALA A 144 19.06 5.24 -1.88
N THR A 145 19.39 4.31 -2.76
CA THR A 145 20.40 3.27 -2.56
C THR A 145 21.04 2.97 -3.92
N LYS A 146 22.25 2.44 -3.93
CA LYS A 146 22.90 2.00 -5.17
C LYS A 146 22.00 0.98 -5.90
N PRO A 147 21.78 1.10 -7.22
CA PRO A 147 20.92 0.18 -7.97
C PRO A 147 21.29 -1.29 -7.76
N GLU A 148 22.58 -1.60 -7.70
CA GLU A 148 23.13 -2.94 -7.53
C GLU A 148 22.74 -3.54 -6.17
N LEU A 149 22.79 -2.73 -5.11
CA LEU A 149 22.38 -3.14 -3.76
C LEU A 149 20.87 -3.29 -3.66
N SER A 150 20.10 -2.41 -4.32
CA SER A 150 18.64 -2.54 -4.38
C SER A 150 18.24 -3.83 -5.08
N TYR A 151 18.86 -4.12 -6.23
CA TYR A 151 18.62 -5.35 -6.98
C TYR A 151 19.00 -6.60 -6.18
N LEU A 152 20.20 -6.63 -5.57
CA LEU A 152 20.60 -7.72 -4.69
C LEU A 152 19.60 -7.95 -3.56
N SER A 153 19.11 -6.88 -2.93
CA SER A 153 18.10 -6.97 -1.87
C SER A 153 16.77 -7.54 -2.37
N THR A 154 16.39 -7.28 -3.63
CA THR A 154 15.19 -7.92 -4.23
C THR A 154 15.39 -9.42 -4.46
N LEU A 155 16.59 -9.85 -4.86
CA LEU A 155 16.91 -11.27 -5.03
C LEU A 155 16.87 -12.01 -3.70
N ILE A 156 17.52 -11.45 -2.67
CA ILE A 156 17.50 -12.03 -1.31
C ILE A 156 16.07 -12.19 -0.81
N ARG A 157 15.25 -11.13 -0.93
CA ARG A 157 13.84 -11.17 -0.50
C ARG A 157 13.04 -12.25 -1.23
N TYR A 158 13.30 -12.47 -2.51
CA TYR A 158 12.64 -13.52 -3.28
C TYR A 158 13.04 -14.92 -2.77
N GLU A 159 14.33 -15.19 -2.61
CA GLU A 159 14.81 -16.49 -2.10
C GLU A 159 14.32 -16.77 -0.68
N GLU A 160 14.26 -15.76 0.19
CA GLU A 160 13.68 -15.86 1.53
C GLU A 160 12.20 -16.24 1.49
N LEU A 161 11.41 -15.61 0.62
CA LEU A 161 10.00 -15.95 0.43
C LEU A 161 9.83 -17.37 -0.14
N TYR A 162 10.65 -17.74 -1.12
CA TYR A 162 10.61 -19.06 -1.75
C TYR A 162 10.94 -20.17 -0.77
N ALA A 163 11.91 -19.95 0.13
CA ALA A 163 12.26 -20.90 1.18
C ALA A 163 11.13 -21.11 2.20
N ILE A 164 10.25 -20.12 2.40
CA ILE A 164 9.10 -20.21 3.31
C ILE A 164 7.91 -20.89 2.61
N ASP A 165 7.56 -20.40 1.43
CA ASP A 165 6.45 -20.91 0.61
C ASP A 165 6.72 -20.65 -0.88
N PRO A 166 7.17 -21.66 -1.64
CA PRO A 166 7.43 -21.54 -3.07
C PRO A 166 6.25 -21.06 -3.90
N SER A 167 5.01 -21.25 -3.41
CA SER A 167 3.80 -20.83 -4.13
C SER A 167 3.51 -19.33 -4.02
N GLN A 168 4.13 -18.65 -3.03
CA GLN A 168 3.93 -17.22 -2.76
C GLN A 168 5.11 -16.33 -3.15
N ALA A 169 6.19 -16.92 -3.66
CA ALA A 169 7.42 -16.21 -4.03
C ALA A 169 7.39 -15.64 -5.45
#